data_AF-A0A3Q9K8L3-F1
#
_entry.id   AF-A0A3Q9K8L3-F1
#
_cell.length_a   1.000
_cell.length_b   1.000
_cell.length_c   1.000
_cell.angle_alpha   90.00
_cell.angle_beta   90.00
_cell.angle_gamma   90.00
#
_symmetry.space_group_name_H-M   'P 1'
#
loop_
_entity.id
_entity.type
_entity.pdbx_description
1 polymer ?
#
loop_
_entity_poly.entity_id
_entity_poly.type
_entity_poly.pdbx_seq_one_letter_code
_entity_poly.pdbx_strand_id
1 'polypeptide(L)'
;MATVSPAAAATAVPAGERGATRIADRVVAKIAARAAREVLRRESPRARTDAHATVTVHRRDDPRTFGEARLRIAVELGYPSDIGGQCRVVRRHVTERVKALANMEVPEVAVEVERLHSPLLDRTDRGRVR
;
A
#
# COMPACT_ATOMS: atom_id res chain seq x y z
N MET A 1 -12.72 47.03 12.49
CA MET A 1 -11.78 46.39 13.44
C MET A 1 -11.80 44.90 13.20
N ALA A 2 -10.77 44.35 12.55
CA ALA A 2 -10.68 42.92 12.27
C ALA A 2 -9.95 42.23 13.44
N THR A 3 -10.64 41.35 14.14
CA THR A 3 -10.05 40.52 15.20
C THR A 3 -9.23 39.41 14.56
N VAL A 4 -7.90 39.48 14.70
CA VAL A 4 -6.98 38.40 14.33
C VAL A 4 -7.16 37.28 15.37
N SER A 5 -7.66 36.12 14.92
CA SER A 5 -7.68 34.89 15.71
C SER A 5 -6.24 34.51 16.10
N PRO A 6 -5.97 34.11 17.36
CA PRO A 6 -4.63 33.73 17.75
C PRO A 6 -4.23 32.46 17.00
N ALA A 7 -3.10 32.53 16.30
CA ALA A 7 -2.47 31.35 15.70
C ALA A 7 -2.22 30.34 16.83
N ALA A 8 -2.78 29.14 16.69
CA ALA A 8 -2.65 28.06 17.66
C ALA A 8 -1.16 27.90 18.02
N ALA A 9 -0.83 28.11 19.29
CA ALA A 9 0.53 27.98 19.79
C ALA A 9 1.02 26.56 19.48
N ALA A 10 2.02 26.44 18.61
CA ALA A 10 2.61 25.15 18.30
C ALA A 10 3.15 24.56 19.61
N THR A 11 2.52 23.49 20.10
CA THR A 11 2.95 22.79 21.31
C THR A 11 4.39 22.36 21.14
N ALA A 12 5.22 22.73 22.11
CA ALA A 12 6.64 22.42 22.07
C ALA A 12 6.86 20.90 22.04
N VAL A 13 7.61 20.42 21.04
CA VAL A 13 7.94 19.00 20.89
C VAL A 13 8.76 18.52 22.10
N PRO A 14 8.35 17.44 22.80
CA PRO A 14 9.10 16.86 23.91
C PRO A 14 10.54 16.54 23.52
N ALA A 15 11.49 16.67 24.46
CA ALA A 15 12.92 16.49 24.16
C ALA A 15 13.23 15.12 23.52
N GLY A 16 12.56 14.06 23.96
CA GLY A 16 12.72 12.70 23.40
C GLY A 16 12.12 12.50 22.00
N GLU A 17 11.25 13.41 21.54
CA GLU A 17 10.66 13.36 20.20
C GLU A 17 11.45 14.20 19.18
N ARG A 18 12.40 15.01 19.64
CA ARG A 18 13.23 15.85 18.77
C ARG A 18 14.24 14.98 18.02
N GLY A 19 14.18 15.01 16.68
CA GLY A 19 15.02 14.18 15.83
C GLY A 19 14.49 12.75 15.62
N ALA A 20 13.35 12.39 16.22
CA ALA A 20 12.72 11.11 15.99
C ALA A 20 12.07 11.07 14.61
N THR A 21 12.33 10.02 13.84
CA THR A 21 11.65 9.78 12.56
C THR A 21 10.34 9.05 12.82
N ARG A 22 9.21 9.64 12.42
CA ARG A 22 7.89 8.99 12.51
C ARG A 22 7.32 8.74 11.12
N ILE A 23 7.15 7.47 10.78
CA ILE A 23 6.48 7.07 9.55
C ILE A 23 4.98 6.96 9.83
N ALA A 24 4.19 7.77 9.13
CA ALA A 24 2.74 7.69 9.23
C ALA A 24 2.22 6.45 8.50
N ASP A 25 1.16 5.84 9.03
CA ASP A 25 0.52 4.64 8.48
C ASP A 25 0.16 4.82 7.00
N ARG A 26 -0.34 6.00 6.62
CA ARG A 26 -0.62 6.36 5.22
C ARG A 26 0.59 6.25 4.28
N VAL A 27 1.80 6.46 4.78
CA VAL A 27 3.04 6.35 4.00
C VAL A 27 3.37 4.87 3.77
N VAL A 28 3.21 4.03 4.79
CA VAL A 28 3.40 2.58 4.68
C VAL A 28 2.39 2.00 3.67
N ALA A 29 1.12 2.40 3.74
CA ALA A 29 0.11 2.02 2.77
C ALA A 29 0.50 2.43 1.34
N LYS A 30 1.01 3.65 1.15
CA LYS A 30 1.50 4.12 -0.18
C LYS A 30 2.67 3.30 -0.69
N ILE A 31 3.64 2.98 0.17
CA ILE A 31 4.79 2.14 -0.18
C ILE A 31 4.30 0.76 -0.61
N ALA A 32 3.42 0.14 0.17
CA ALA A 32 2.87 -1.19 -0.13
C ALA A 32 2.08 -1.21 -1.44
N ALA A 33 1.17 -0.25 -1.66
CA ALA A 33 0.41 -0.13 -2.90
C ALA A 33 1.33 0.08 -4.10
N ARG A 34 2.35 0.93 -3.97
CA ARG A 34 3.32 1.19 -5.04
C ARG A 34 4.14 -0.05 -5.37
N ALA A 35 4.65 -0.74 -4.35
CA ALA A 35 5.43 -1.97 -4.53
C ALA A 35 4.59 -3.07 -5.23
N ALA A 36 3.32 -3.23 -4.85
CA ALA A 36 2.41 -4.15 -5.52
C ALA A 36 2.23 -3.80 -7.01
N ARG A 37 1.96 -2.53 -7.33
CA ARG A 37 1.83 -2.05 -8.73
C ARG A 37 3.09 -2.28 -9.57
N GLU A 38 4.27 -2.12 -8.97
CA GLU A 38 5.54 -2.34 -9.66
C GLU A 38 5.72 -3.80 -10.10
N VAL A 39 5.38 -4.75 -9.22
CA VAL A 39 5.38 -6.18 -9.54
C VAL A 39 4.33 -6.50 -10.59
N LEU A 40 3.08 -6.09 -10.39
CA LEU A 40 2.00 -6.42 -11.32
C LEU A 40 2.28 -5.91 -12.73
N ARG A 41 2.82 -4.68 -12.85
CA ARG A 41 3.25 -4.13 -14.15
C ARG A 41 4.40 -4.90 -14.77
N ARG A 42 5.32 -5.45 -13.96
CA ARG A 42 6.44 -6.28 -14.47
C ARG A 42 5.96 -7.65 -14.94
N GLU A 43 5.12 -8.31 -14.15
CA GLU A 43 4.60 -9.66 -14.45
C GLU A 43 3.55 -9.64 -15.57
N SER A 44 2.85 -8.52 -15.77
CA SER A 44 1.83 -8.39 -16.82
C SER A 44 1.84 -7.00 -17.47
N PRO A 45 2.85 -6.71 -18.32
CA PRO A 45 3.06 -5.37 -18.88
C PRO A 45 1.92 -4.85 -19.77
N ARG A 46 1.15 -5.77 -20.38
CA ARG A 46 0.05 -5.45 -21.30
C ARG A 46 -1.32 -5.64 -20.67
N ALA A 47 -1.41 -6.18 -19.46
CA ALA A 47 -2.68 -6.38 -18.79
C ALA A 47 -3.07 -5.14 -18.00
N ARG A 48 -4.37 -4.86 -17.94
CA ARG A 48 -4.90 -3.89 -16.98
C ARG A 48 -4.72 -4.48 -15.57
N THR A 49 -3.92 -3.80 -14.76
CA THR A 49 -3.66 -4.17 -13.37
C THR A 49 -3.73 -2.93 -12.50
N ASP A 50 -4.20 -3.09 -11.26
CA ASP A 50 -4.10 -2.06 -10.23
C ASP A 50 -3.90 -2.70 -8.86
N ALA A 51 -3.43 -1.92 -7.89
CA ALA A 51 -3.35 -2.34 -6.50
C ALA A 51 -3.58 -1.19 -5.53
N HIS A 52 -4.29 -1.52 -4.45
CA HIS A 52 -4.53 -0.66 -3.30
C HIS A 52 -4.11 -1.39 -2.03
N ALA A 53 -3.64 -0.64 -1.03
CA ALA A 53 -3.20 -1.22 0.22
C ALA A 53 -3.82 -0.48 1.40
N THR A 54 -4.22 -1.26 2.40
CA THR A 54 -4.57 -0.80 3.73
C THR A 54 -3.58 -1.39 4.72
N VAL A 55 -3.32 -0.66 5.80
CA VAL A 55 -2.32 -1.02 6.80
C VAL A 55 -2.85 -0.82 8.20
N THR A 56 -2.51 -1.73 9.09
CA THR A 56 -2.60 -1.55 10.53
C THR A 56 -1.20 -1.60 11.10
N VAL A 57 -0.76 -0.50 11.74
CA VAL A 57 0.57 -0.40 12.33
C VAL A 57 0.47 -0.60 13.84
N HIS A 58 1.24 -1.56 14.35
CA HIS A 58 1.45 -1.76 15.77
C HIS A 58 2.84 -1.24 16.13
N ARG A 59 2.90 -0.09 16.79
CA ARG A 59 4.19 0.45 17.26
C ARG A 59 4.66 -0.38 18.45
N ARG A 60 5.93 -0.77 18.41
CA ARG A 60 6.64 -1.40 19.52
C ARG A 60 7.74 -0.47 19.97
N ASP A 61 8.10 -0.53 21.25
CA ASP A 61 9.18 0.27 21.85
C ASP A 61 10.57 -0.29 21.51
N ASP A 62 10.72 -0.99 20.37
CA ASP A 62 12.00 -1.52 19.91
C ASP A 62 12.80 -0.40 19.24
N PRO A 63 14.00 -0.05 19.75
CA PRO A 63 14.85 0.99 19.15
C PRO A 63 15.30 0.67 17.72
N ARG A 64 15.22 -0.58 17.27
CA ARG A 64 15.75 -1.03 15.98
C ARG A 64 14.74 -0.93 14.84
N THR A 65 13.45 -0.86 15.13
CA THR A 65 12.40 -0.87 14.11
C THR A 65 11.36 0.21 14.37
N PHE A 66 10.62 0.63 13.34
CA PHE A 66 9.51 1.57 13.52
C PHE A 66 8.20 0.87 13.94
N GLY A 67 8.25 -0.44 14.24
CA GLY A 67 7.11 -1.27 14.62
C GLY A 67 6.77 -2.36 13.61
N GLU A 68 5.58 -2.94 13.78
CA GLU A 68 5.03 -4.00 12.94
C GLU A 68 3.90 -3.48 12.06
N ALA A 69 3.90 -3.85 10.78
CA ALA A 69 2.86 -3.49 9.82
C ALA A 69 2.12 -4.74 9.33
N ARG A 70 0.82 -4.82 9.61
CA ARG A 70 -0.08 -5.81 9.00
C ARG A 70 -0.72 -5.19 7.76
N LEU A 71 -0.59 -5.86 6.63
CA LEU A 71 -0.98 -5.31 5.33
C LEU A 71 -2.14 -6.12 4.72
N ARG A 72 -3.12 -5.41 4.17
CA ARG A 72 -4.13 -5.99 3.27
C ARG A 72 -4.05 -5.28 1.94
N ILE A 73 -3.84 -6.04 0.88
CA ILE A 73 -3.59 -5.53 -0.48
C ILE A 73 -4.70 -6.03 -1.39
N ALA A 74 -5.52 -5.12 -1.85
CA ALA A 74 -6.47 -5.36 -2.92
C ALA A 74 -5.75 -5.25 -4.27
N VAL A 75 -5.87 -6.26 -5.13
CA VAL A 75 -5.26 -6.29 -6.45
C VAL A 75 -6.31 -6.54 -7.53
N GLU A 76 -6.10 -5.90 -8.67
CA GLU A 76 -6.80 -6.17 -9.91
C GLU A 76 -5.83 -6.80 -10.90
N LEU A 77 -6.18 -7.96 -11.46
CA LEU A 77 -5.29 -8.76 -12.31
C LEU A 77 -5.88 -8.94 -13.70
N GLY A 78 -5.03 -9.14 -14.71
CA GLY A 78 -5.47 -9.58 -16.03
C GLY A 78 -5.83 -11.06 -16.05
N TYR A 79 -6.77 -11.46 -16.90
CA TYR A 79 -7.12 -12.85 -17.15
C TYR A 79 -6.97 -13.20 -18.64
N PRO A 80 -6.35 -14.34 -19.00
CA PRO A 80 -5.79 -15.37 -18.10
C PRO A 80 -4.42 -15.02 -17.51
N SER A 81 -4.18 -15.38 -16.24
CA SER A 81 -2.89 -15.26 -15.54
C SER A 81 -2.76 -16.28 -14.40
N ASP A 82 -1.53 -16.54 -13.93
CA ASP A 82 -1.29 -17.32 -12.72
C ASP A 82 -1.53 -16.45 -11.47
N ILE A 83 -2.77 -16.44 -10.99
CA ILE A 83 -3.19 -15.65 -9.83
C ILE A 83 -2.38 -16.02 -8.59
N GLY A 84 -2.14 -17.32 -8.36
CA GLY A 84 -1.40 -17.80 -7.19
C GLY A 84 0.06 -17.36 -7.23
N GLY A 85 0.70 -17.49 -8.40
CA GLY A 85 2.06 -17.01 -8.64
C GLY A 85 2.18 -15.50 -8.47
N GLN A 86 1.30 -14.72 -9.09
CA GLN A 86 1.32 -13.26 -8.99
C GLN A 86 1.12 -12.77 -7.55
N CYS A 87 0.12 -13.31 -6.83
CA CYS A 87 -0.10 -12.98 -5.42
C CYS A 87 1.11 -13.34 -4.54
N ARG A 88 1.79 -14.46 -4.82
CA ARG A 88 3.02 -14.85 -4.10
C ARG A 88 4.15 -13.86 -4.33
N VAL A 89 4.38 -13.44 -5.58
CA VAL A 89 5.42 -12.46 -5.91
C VAL A 89 5.10 -11.10 -5.28
N VAL A 90 3.83 -10.67 -5.33
CA VAL A 90 3.37 -9.43 -4.68
C VAL A 90 3.63 -9.47 -3.17
N ARG A 91 3.23 -10.55 -2.48
CA ARG A 91 3.48 -10.72 -1.04
C ARG A 91 4.96 -10.56 -0.71
N ARG A 92 5.83 -11.30 -1.42
CA ARG A 92 7.27 -11.27 -1.18
C ARG A 92 7.85 -9.88 -1.38
N HIS A 93 7.53 -9.24 -2.51
CA HIS A 93 8.11 -7.96 -2.86
C HIS A 93 7.63 -6.83 -1.95
N VAL A 94 6.36 -6.84 -1.54
CA VAL A 94 5.83 -5.82 -0.63
C VAL A 94 6.49 -5.93 0.74
N THR A 95 6.66 -7.15 1.27
CA THR A 95 7.40 -7.38 2.52
C THR A 95 8.83 -6.85 2.41
N GLU A 96 9.56 -7.19 1.33
CA GLU A 96 10.91 -6.70 1.08
C GLU A 96 10.96 -5.16 1.01
N ARG A 97 10.02 -4.54 0.29
CA ARG A 97 10.04 -3.09 0.05
C ARG A 97 9.65 -2.29 1.29
N VAL A 98 8.66 -2.75 2.05
CA VAL A 98 8.27 -2.10 3.32
C VAL A 98 9.38 -2.23 4.35
N LYS A 99 10.02 -3.40 4.46
CA LYS A 99 11.18 -3.57 5.35
C LYS A 99 12.33 -2.64 4.95
N ALA A 100 12.65 -2.56 3.65
CA ALA A 100 13.75 -1.73 3.16
C ALA A 100 13.51 -0.22 3.29
N LEU A 101 12.28 0.26 3.06
CA LEU A 101 11.98 1.69 3.03
C LEU A 101 11.41 2.25 4.33
N ALA A 102 10.71 1.43 5.10
CA ALA A 102 10.05 1.85 6.32
C ALA A 102 10.65 1.20 7.58
N ASN A 103 11.66 0.32 7.47
CA ASN A 103 12.30 -0.40 8.57
C ASN A 103 11.27 -0.92 9.61
N MET A 104 10.20 -1.51 9.07
CA MET A 104 9.10 -2.14 9.80
C MET A 104 9.08 -3.63 9.52
N GLU A 105 8.77 -4.43 10.53
CA GLU A 105 8.54 -5.86 10.34
C GLU A 105 7.12 -6.10 9.82
N VAL A 106 6.97 -7.02 8.88
CA VAL A 106 5.69 -7.31 8.22
C VAL A 106 5.32 -8.76 8.51
N PRO A 107 4.67 -9.04 9.65
CA PRO A 107 4.32 -10.41 10.03
C PRO A 107 3.22 -11.00 9.15
N GLU A 108 2.37 -10.15 8.55
CA GLU A 108 1.22 -10.59 7.77
C GLU A 108 0.98 -9.70 6.55
N VAL A 109 0.77 -10.35 5.40
CA VAL A 109 0.30 -9.72 4.16
C VAL A 109 -0.87 -10.52 3.60
N ALA A 110 -2.09 -9.99 3.71
CA ALA A 110 -3.25 -10.53 3.03
C ALA A 110 -3.35 -9.93 1.62
N VAL A 111 -3.53 -10.76 0.59
CA VAL A 111 -3.76 -10.30 -0.79
C VAL A 111 -5.16 -10.75 -1.22
N GLU A 112 -5.96 -9.78 -1.63
CA GLU A 112 -7.35 -9.96 -2.06
C GLU A 112 -7.45 -9.57 -3.53
N VAL A 113 -8.02 -10.45 -4.35
CA VAL A 113 -8.23 -10.18 -5.77
C VAL A 113 -9.62 -9.60 -5.94
N GLU A 114 -9.73 -8.29 -6.19
CA GLU A 114 -11.02 -7.62 -6.31
C GLU A 114 -11.61 -7.74 -7.71
N ARG A 115 -10.78 -7.69 -8.75
CA ARG A 115 -11.21 -7.74 -10.16
C ARG A 115 -10.26 -8.53 -11.04
N LEU A 116 -10.84 -9.24 -12.00
CA LEU A 116 -10.14 -9.95 -13.07
C LEU A 116 -10.53 -9.35 -14.42
N HIS A 117 -9.59 -8.68 -15.09
CA HIS A 117 -9.79 -8.02 -16.37
C HIS A 117 -9.55 -9.01 -17.52
N SER A 118 -10.62 -9.42 -18.21
CA SER A 118 -10.50 -10.25 -19.41
C SER A 118 -10.84 -9.44 -20.67
N PRO A 119 -9.99 -9.48 -21.72
CA PRO A 119 -10.31 -8.86 -23.01
C PRO A 119 -11.61 -9.37 -23.64
N LEU A 120 -12.03 -10.59 -23.28
CA LEU A 120 -13.29 -11.20 -23.74
C LEU A 120 -14.51 -10.61 -23.04
N LEU A 121 -14.37 -10.20 -21.77
CA LEU A 121 -15.45 -9.58 -20.99
C LEU A 121 -15.54 -8.06 -21.26
N ASP A 122 -14.42 -7.40 -21.53
CA ASP A 122 -14.36 -5.96 -21.84
C ASP A 122 -15.05 -5.60 -23.18
N ARG A 123 -15.22 -6.56 -24.10
CA ARG A 123 -15.93 -6.34 -25.37
C ARG A 123 -17.44 -6.24 -25.22
N THR A 124 -18.02 -6.85 -24.20
CA THR A 124 -19.48 -6.95 -24.02
C THR A 124 -20.10 -5.62 -23.56
N ASP A 125 -19.34 -4.78 -22.86
CA ASP A 125 -19.79 -3.45 -22.40
C ASP A 125 -19.86 -2.37 -23.52
N ARG A 126 -19.42 -2.67 -24.74
CA ARG A 126 -19.49 -1.73 -25.89
C ARG A 126 -20.82 -1.75 -26.66
N GLY A 127 -21.76 -2.60 -26.29
CA GLY A 127 -23.03 -2.77 -27.01
C GLY A 127 -24.25 -2.34 -26.22
N ARG A 128 -24.30 -1.10 -25.69
CA ARG A 128 -25.57 -0.57 -25.17
C ARG A 128 -26.44 -0.15 -26.37
N VAL A 129 -27.27 -1.08 -26.84
CA VAL A 129 -28.29 -0.86 -27.86
C VAL A 129 -29.28 0.17 -27.33
N ARG A 130 -29.44 1.28 -28.05
CA ARG A 130 -30.50 2.28 -27.84
C ARG A 130 -31.72 1.89 -28.66
#